data_AF-H6BD27-F1
#
_entry.id   AF-H6BD27-F1
#
_cell.length_a   1.000
_cell.length_b   1.000
_cell.length_c   1.000
_cell.angle_alpha   90.00
_cell.angle_beta   90.00
_cell.angle_gamma   90.00
#
_symmetry.space_group_name_H-M   'P 1'
#
loop_
_entity.id
_entity.type
_entity.pdbx_description
1 polymer ?
#
loop_
_entity_poly.entity_id
_entity_poly.type
_entity_poly.pdbx_seq_one_letter_code
_entity_poly.pdbx_strand_id
1 'polypeptide(L)' 'VVAAEVPLPFNPPNTNGCVNSGIACPVVVGKSYSYVNTIPVLTSYPKLRLVVKYELKNESDKTVFCVEVPAQIQ' A
#
# COMPACT_ATOMS: atom_id res chain seq x y z
N VAL A 1 -17.51 8.84 -19.88
CA VAL A 1 -16.34 9.63 -19.39
C VAL A 1 -15.49 8.64 -18.61
N VAL A 2 -14.37 8.19 -19.17
CA VAL A 2 -13.42 7.38 -18.41
C VAL A 2 -12.68 8.37 -17.54
N ALA A 3 -12.96 8.38 -16.24
CA ALA A 3 -12.03 8.99 -15.30
C ALA A 3 -10.77 8.15 -15.43
N ALA A 4 -9.76 8.66 -16.13
CA ALA A 4 -8.44 8.07 -16.09
C ALA A 4 -8.10 7.88 -14.61
N GLU A 5 -7.65 6.69 -14.22
CA GLU A 5 -7.12 6.43 -12.90
C GLU A 5 -5.85 7.26 -12.76
N VAL A 6 -6.00 8.55 -12.44
CA VAL A 6 -4.89 9.47 -12.26
C VAL A 6 -4.28 9.12 -10.91
N PRO A 7 -3.06 8.57 -10.87
CA PRO A 7 -2.41 8.26 -9.62
C PRO A 7 -2.20 9.57 -8.87
N LEU A 8 -2.83 9.70 -7.70
CA LEU A 8 -2.55 10.80 -6.80
C LEU A 8 -1.18 10.57 -6.16
N PRO A 9 -0.32 11.60 -6.07
CA PRO A 9 0.95 11.47 -5.38
C PRO A 9 0.69 11.12 -3.91
N PHE A 10 1.11 9.92 -3.51
CA PHE A 10 1.03 9.44 -2.15
C PHE A 10 2.42 8.98 -1.70
N ASN A 11 2.97 9.65 -0.69
CA ASN A 11 4.23 9.27 -0.08
C ASN A 11 3.92 8.44 1.17
N PRO A 12 4.05 7.10 1.11
CA PRO A 12 3.82 6.27 2.28
C PRO A 12 4.83 6.61 3.38
N PRO A 13 4.40 6.63 4.66
CA PRO A 13 5.29 6.91 5.79
C PRO A 13 6.35 5.81 5.98
N ASN A 14 6.08 4.61 5.47
CA ASN A 14 7.00 3.48 5.49
C ASN A 14 7.07 2.82 4.12
N THR A 15 8.27 2.79 3.53
CA THR A 15 8.56 2.14 2.25
C THR A 15 9.24 0.79 2.42
N ASN A 16 9.69 0.44 3.65
CA ASN A 16 10.39 -0.80 3.92
C ASN A 16 9.49 -1.78 4.70
N GLY A 17 8.96 -2.79 4.00
CA GLY A 17 8.11 -3.81 4.60
C GLY A 17 8.78 -4.69 5.67
N CYS A 18 10.11 -4.63 5.82
CA CYS A 18 10.84 -5.31 6.89
C CYS A 18 10.90 -4.51 8.20
N VAL A 19 10.57 -3.22 8.16
CA VAL A 19 10.66 -2.31 9.31
C VAL A 19 9.24 -1.97 9.74
N ASN A 20 8.90 -2.12 11.02
CA ASN A 20 7.61 -1.70 11.60
C ASN A 20 6.35 -2.17 10.86
N SER A 21 6.40 -3.28 10.10
CA SER A 21 5.27 -3.74 9.27
C SER A 21 4.75 -5.14 9.61
N GLY A 22 5.13 -5.68 10.78
CA GLY A 22 4.74 -7.03 11.22
C GLY A 22 5.47 -8.18 10.53
N ILE A 23 6.33 -7.90 9.54
CA ILE A 23 7.15 -8.89 8.85
C ILE A 23 8.59 -8.83 9.38
N ALA A 24 9.11 -9.97 9.82
CA ALA A 24 10.52 -10.13 10.16
C ALA A 24 11.29 -10.65 8.93
N CYS A 25 12.32 -9.93 8.52
CA CYS A 25 13.19 -10.30 7.42
C CYS A 25 14.47 -11.02 7.90
N PRO A 26 15.02 -11.99 7.13
CA PRO A 26 14.57 -12.41 5.80
C PRO A 26 13.25 -13.18 5.81
N VAL A 27 12.44 -12.97 4.77
CA VAL A 27 11.16 -13.67 4.59
C VAL A 27 11.44 -15.12 4.20
N VAL A 28 10.76 -16.07 4.84
CA VAL A 28 10.96 -17.51 4.65
C VAL A 28 9.87 -18.08 3.75
N VAL A 29 10.28 -18.82 2.72
CA VAL A 29 9.36 -19.52 1.80
C VAL A 29 8.47 -20.50 2.57
N GLY A 30 7.17 -20.49 2.28
CA GLY A 30 6.18 -21.37 2.90
C GLY A 30 5.69 -20.93 4.29
N LYS A 31 6.20 -19.83 4.83
CA LYS A 31 5.70 -19.22 6.07
C LYS A 31 4.69 -18.11 5.76
N SER A 32 3.58 -18.11 6.48
CA SER A 32 2.60 -17.02 6.41
C SER A 32 3.00 -15.86 7.32
N TYR A 33 2.79 -14.63 6.83
CA TYR A 33 3.08 -13.39 7.55
C TYR A 33 1.85 -12.48 7.57
N SER A 34 1.68 -11.72 8.64
CA SER A 34 0.65 -10.68 8.74
C SER A 34 1.29 -9.32 8.51
N TYR A 35 1.00 -8.72 7.35
CA TYR A 35 1.47 -7.38 7.02
C TYR A 35 0.58 -6.33 7.69
N VAL A 36 1.21 -5.33 8.33
CA VAL A 36 0.52 -4.22 8.99
C VAL A 36 1.10 -2.91 8.47
N ASN A 37 0.23 -1.96 8.10
CA ASN A 37 0.64 -0.60 7.74
C ASN A 37 -0.42 0.40 8.18
N THR A 38 0.03 1.63 8.49
CA THR A 38 -0.82 2.75 8.87
C THR A 38 -0.61 3.88 7.89
N ILE A 39 -1.68 4.26 7.18
CA ILE A 39 -1.67 5.36 6.22
C ILE A 39 -2.48 6.52 6.80
N PRO A 40 -1.87 7.70 7.02
CA PRO A 40 -2.62 8.86 7.50
C PRO A 40 -3.50 9.44 6.40
N VAL A 41 -4.76 9.71 6.72
CA VAL A 41 -5.67 10.51 5.88
C VAL A 41 -5.49 11.97 6.26
N LEU A 42 -4.90 12.76 5.36
CA LEU A 42 -4.62 14.18 5.59
C LEU A 42 -5.84 15.04 5.24
N THR A 43 -6.02 16.14 5.97
CA THR A 43 -7.09 17.12 5.70
C THR A 43 -6.94 17.83 4.35
N SER A 44 -5.74 17.82 3.77
CA SER A 44 -5.47 18.33 2.42
C SER A 44 -6.01 17.41 1.32
N TYR A 45 -6.40 16.17 1.64
CA TYR A 45 -6.92 15.24 0.65
C TYR A 45 -8.37 15.59 0.29
N PRO A 46 -8.69 15.69 -1.02
CA PRO A 46 -10.04 16.04 -1.45
C PRO A 46 -11.04 14.92 -1.14
N LYS A 47 -12.29 15.31 -0.88
CA LYS A 47 -13.41 14.38 -0.68
C LYS A 47 -13.76 13.73 -2.02
N LEU A 48 -13.40 12.46 -2.19
CA LEU A 48 -13.66 11.71 -3.41
C LEU A 48 -13.70 10.20 -3.17
N ARG A 49 -14.25 9.48 -4.15
CA ARG A 49 -14.19 8.01 -4.23
C ARG A 49 -12.96 7.64 -5.04
N LEU A 50 -12.17 6.69 -4.53
CA LEU A 50 -10.93 6.22 -5.14
C LEU A 50 -10.76 4.73 -4.93
N VAL A 51 -9.81 4.15 -5.66
CA VAL A 51 -9.30 2.80 -5.41
C VAL A 51 -7.89 2.94 -4.85
N VAL A 52 -7.68 2.46 -3.63
CA VAL A 52 -6.34 2.39 -3.03
C VAL A 52 -5.65 1.18 -3.61
N LYS A 53 -4.58 1.41 -4.37
CA LYS A 53 -3.67 0.36 -4.83
C LYS A 53 -2.49 0.24 -3.88
N TYR A 54 -2.25 -0.95 -3.35
CA TYR A 54 -1.13 -1.23 -2.45
C TYR A 54 -0.30 -2.39 -2.97
N GLU A 55 1.00 -2.15 -3.13
CA GLU A 55 1.96 -3.13 -3.65
C GLU A 55 3.10 -3.33 -2.64
N LEU A 56 3.45 -4.60 -2.38
CA LEU A 56 4.70 -4.95 -1.70
C LEU A 56 5.58 -5.71 -2.68
N LYS A 57 6.80 -5.21 -2.86
CA LYS A 57 7.81 -5.81 -3.74
C LYS A 57 8.94 -6.42 -2.91
N ASN A 58 9.59 -7.43 -3.46
CA ASN A 58 10.81 -7.98 -2.90
C ASN A 58 12.05 -7.20 -3.37
N GLU A 59 13.24 -7.63 -2.95
CA GLU A 59 14.53 -7.03 -3.29
C GLU A 59 14.88 -7.06 -4.79
N SER A 60 14.18 -7.89 -5.57
CA SER A 60 14.32 -7.98 -7.03
C SER A 60 13.24 -7.18 -7.79
N ASP A 61 12.55 -6.26 -7.11
CA ASP A 61 11.42 -5.47 -7.63
C ASP A 61 10.21 -6.30 -8.11
N LYS A 62 10.13 -7.57 -7.70
CA LYS A 62 9.00 -8.44 -8.02
C LYS A 62 7.88 -8.23 -7.01
N THR A 63 6.68 -7.99 -7.50
CA THR A 63 5.47 -7.88 -6.68
C THR A 63 5.20 -9.19 -5.95
N VAL A 64 5.30 -9.16 -4.62
CA VAL A 64 4.94 -10.27 -3.73
C VAL A 64 3.44 -10.30 -3.52
N PHE A 65 2.83 -9.12 -3.30
CA PHE A 65 1.39 -8.96 -3.31
C PHE A 65 0.99 -7.58 -3.85
N CYS A 66 -0.18 -7.52 -4.48
CA CYS A 66 -0.85 -6.31 -4.93
C CYS A 66 -2.33 -6.41 -4.57
N VAL A 67 -2.87 -5.40 -3.89
CA VAL A 67 -4.28 -5.34 -3.52
C VAL A 67 -4.87 -4.01 -3.96
N GLU A 68 -6.14 -4.05 -4.36
CA GLU A 68 -6.93 -2.89 -4.76
C GLU A 68 -8.17 -2.82 -3.87
N VAL A 69 -8.32 -1.72 -3.15
CA VAL A 69 -9.38 -1.54 -2.16
C VAL A 69 -10.16 -0.27 -2.50
N PRO A 70 -11.46 -0.37 -2.84
CA PRO A 70 -12.28 0.82 -3.03
C PRO A 70 -12.46 1.56 -1.70
N ALA A 71 -12.25 2.87 -1.71
CA ALA A 71 -12.35 3.74 -0.55
C ALA A 71 -13.04 5.07 -0.88
N GLN A 72 -13.50 5.77 0.15
CA GLN A 72 -14.09 7.10 0.03
C GLN A 72 -13.55 8.00 1.15
N ILE A 73 -12.97 9.13 0.79
CA ILE A 73 -12.53 10.17 1.72
C ILE A 73 -13.73 11.09 2.01
N GLN A 74 -14.03 11.33 3.29
CA GLN A 74 -15.17 12.14 3.76
C GLN A 74 -14.75 13.47 4.36
#